data_AF-Q0JIQ9-F1
#
_entry.id   AF-Q0JIQ9-F1
#
_cell.length_a   1.000
_cell.length_b   1.000
_cell.length_c   1.000
_cell.angle_alpha   90.00
_cell.angle_beta   90.00
_cell.angle_gamma   90.00
#
_symmetry.space_group_name_H-M   'P 1'
#
loop_
_entity.id
_entity.type
_entity.pdbx_description
1 polymer ?
#
loop_
_entity_poly.entity_id
_entity_poly.type
_entity_poly.pdbx_seq_one_letter_code
_entity_poly.pdbx_strand_id
1 'polypeptide(L)'
;MFPTFPLTLQNQVLTLRLGELGTYVVNKQAPNRQIWLSSPVSGPSRFDWDAPTNCWIYRRTGANLVELLEKEIGELCGTPVELS
;
A
#
# COMPACT_ATOMS: atom_id res chain seq x y z
N MET A 1 25.42 4.06 -9.52
CA MET A 1 24.39 4.99 -9.00
C MET A 1 23.17 4.13 -8.68
N PHE A 2 22.76 4.04 -7.42
CA PHE A 2 21.54 3.30 -7.08
C PHE A 2 20.34 4.08 -7.64
N PRO A 3 19.36 3.42 -8.28
CA PRO A 3 18.16 4.10 -8.73
C PRO A 3 17.43 4.68 -7.52
N THR A 4 17.15 5.98 -7.54
CA THR A 4 16.36 6.65 -6.51
C THR A 4 14.91 6.67 -6.92
N PHE A 5 14.05 6.02 -6.14
CA PHE A 5 12.61 6.00 -6.36
C PHE A 5 11.95 7.14 -5.56
N PRO A 6 11.20 8.05 -6.20
CA PRO A 6 10.59 9.17 -5.48
C PRO A 6 9.41 8.70 -4.63
N LEU A 7 9.40 9.14 -3.37
CA LEU A 7 8.29 9.02 -2.43
C LEU A 7 7.74 10.41 -2.13
N THR A 8 6.45 10.64 -2.38
CA THR A 8 5.81 11.94 -2.12
C THR A 8 4.65 11.79 -1.16
N LEU A 9 4.58 12.64 -0.13
CA LEU A 9 3.45 12.75 0.79
C LEU A 9 2.83 14.15 0.68
N GLN A 10 1.62 14.23 0.13
CA GLN A 10 0.90 15.48 -0.04
C GLN A 10 -0.60 15.26 0.20
N ASN A 11 -1.24 16.15 0.96
CA ASN A 11 -2.69 16.11 1.21
C ASN A 11 -3.20 14.72 1.65
N GLN A 12 -2.44 14.03 2.53
CA GLN A 12 -2.75 12.68 3.03
C GLN A 12 -2.72 11.57 1.96
N VAL A 13 -2.07 11.85 0.83
CA VAL A 13 -1.77 10.88 -0.22
C VAL A 13 -0.26 10.62 -0.24
N LEU A 14 0.10 9.35 -0.06
CA LEU A 14 1.43 8.82 -0.28
C LEU A 14 1.49 8.23 -1.69
N THR A 15 2.49 8.61 -2.47
CA THR A 15 2.75 8.02 -3.79
C THR A 15 4.17 7.47 -3.83
N LEU A 16 4.30 6.17 -4.13
CA LEU A 16 5.57 5.47 -4.30
C LEU A 16 5.71 5.08 -5.78
N ARG A 17 6.72 5.61 -6.47
CA ARG A 17 6.99 5.30 -7.88
C ARG A 17 8.20 4.39 -8.00
N LEU A 18 8.00 3.18 -8.49
CA LEU A 18 9.05 2.16 -8.64
C LEU A 18 9.57 2.05 -10.10
N GLY A 19 9.52 3.15 -10.86
CA GLY A 19 9.89 3.15 -12.27
C GLY A 19 8.97 2.27 -13.11
N GLU A 20 9.55 1.37 -13.91
CA GLU A 20 8.80 0.45 -14.78
C GLU A 20 7.99 -0.60 -14.00
N LEU A 21 8.31 -0.81 -12.71
CA LEU A 21 7.59 -1.73 -11.82
C LEU A 21 6.21 -1.16 -11.36
N GLY A 22 5.93 0.11 -11.67
CA GLY A 22 4.62 0.73 -11.45
C GLY A 22 4.61 1.77 -10.34
N THR A 23 3.40 2.19 -9.96
CA THR A 23 3.17 3.26 -8.98
C THR A 23 2.09 2.83 -7.99
N TYR A 24 2.41 2.92 -6.70
CA TYR A 24 1.46 2.78 -5.61
C TYR A 24 0.95 4.15 -5.19
N VAL A 25 -0.36 4.24 -4.93
CA VAL A 25 -0.98 5.43 -4.33
C VAL A 25 -1.76 4.98 -3.10
N VAL A 26 -1.37 5.48 -1.92
CA VAL A 26 -2.06 5.24 -0.65
C VAL A 26 -2.69 6.55 -0.19
N ASN A 27 -3.99 6.55 0.06
CA ASN A 27 -4.74 7.73 0.47
C ASN A 27 -5.51 7.47 1.77
N LYS A 28 -5.35 8.35 2.75
CA LYS A 28 -6.17 8.35 3.97
C LYS A 28 -7.52 9.03 3.71
N GLN A 29 -8.57 8.22 3.62
CA GLN A 29 -9.95 8.66 3.45
C GLN A 29 -10.64 8.84 4.79
N ALA A 30 -10.33 9.95 5.47
CA ALA A 30 -10.84 10.26 6.81
C ALA A 30 -12.38 10.24 6.94
N PRO A 31 -13.17 10.79 6.00
CA PRO A 31 -14.63 10.75 6.10
C PRO A 31 -15.19 9.32 6.12
N ASN A 32 -14.55 8.41 5.39
CA ASN A 32 -14.94 7.01 5.30
C ASN A 32 -14.28 6.13 6.37
N ARG A 33 -13.33 6.68 7.15
CA ARG A 33 -12.47 5.95 8.09
C ARG A 33 -11.72 4.78 7.41
N GLN A 34 -11.23 5.05 6.21
CA GLN A 34 -10.58 4.05 5.36
C GLN A 34 -9.18 4.49 4.93
N ILE A 35 -8.38 3.50 4.54
CA ILE A 35 -7.21 3.70 3.68
C ILE A 35 -7.55 3.15 2.30
N TRP A 36 -7.31 3.93 1.26
CA TRP A 36 -7.47 3.50 -0.12
C TRP A 36 -6.09 3.25 -0.71
N LEU A 37 -5.95 2.13 -1.41
CA LEU A 37 -4.76 1.74 -2.12
C LEU A 37 -5.09 1.64 -3.60
N SER A 38 -4.24 2.22 -4.45
CA SER A 38 -4.10 1.84 -5.85
C SER A 38 -2.78 1.09 -5.98
N SER A 39 -2.85 -0.22 -6.19
CA SER A 39 -1.69 -1.07 -6.45
C SER A 39 -1.50 -1.26 -7.97
N PRO A 40 -0.25 -1.24 -8.48
CA PRO A 40 0.04 -1.65 -9.86
C PRO A 40 -0.09 -3.16 -10.07
N VAL A 41 -0.17 -3.96 -8.98
CA VAL A 41 -0.24 -5.42 -9.02
C VAL A 41 -1.69 -5.90 -8.89
N SER A 42 -2.39 -5.46 -7.84
CA SER A 42 -3.75 -5.93 -7.52
C SER A 42 -4.86 -4.93 -7.81
N GLY A 43 -4.53 -3.73 -8.29
CA GLY A 43 -5.50 -2.68 -8.58
C GLY A 43 -6.02 -1.98 -7.30
N PRO A 44 -7.22 -1.40 -7.35
CA PRO A 44 -7.74 -0.60 -6.23
C PRO A 44 -8.32 -1.46 -5.11
N SER A 45 -8.00 -1.10 -3.87
CA SER A 45 -8.56 -1.70 -2.66
C SER A 45 -8.84 -0.64 -1.58
N ARG A 46 -9.76 -0.96 -0.67
CA ARG A 46 -10.20 -0.06 0.42
C ARG A 46 -10.15 -0.84 1.72
N PHE A 47 -9.37 -0.36 2.67
CA PHE A 47 -9.14 -1.02 3.94
C PHE A 47 -9.87 -0.28 5.04
N ASP A 48 -10.61 -1.03 5.84
CA ASP A 48 -11.25 -0.56 7.05
C ASP A 48 -10.37 -0.90 8.25
N TRP A 49 -10.41 -0.06 9.28
CA TRP A 49 -9.74 -0.36 10.54
C TRP A 49 -10.46 -1.51 11.26
N ASP A 50 -9.74 -2.58 11.56
CA ASP A 50 -10.19 -3.68 12.41
C ASP A 50 -9.56 -3.55 13.80
N ALA A 51 -10.34 -3.02 14.74
CA ALA A 51 -9.87 -2.77 16.10
C ALA A 51 -9.42 -4.04 16.88
N PRO A 52 -10.09 -5.21 16.73
CA PRO A 52 -9.66 -6.44 17.40
C PRO A 52 -8.27 -6.92 16.99
N THR A 53 -7.93 -6.83 15.70
CA THR A 53 -6.61 -7.25 15.19
C THR A 53 -5.60 -6.12 15.11
N ASN A 54 -6.02 -4.87 15.32
CA ASN A 54 -5.20 -3.66 15.17
C ASN A 54 -4.60 -3.51 13.76
N CYS A 55 -5.38 -3.92 12.75
CA CYS A 55 -4.96 -3.98 11.35
C CYS A 55 -5.91 -3.25 10.40
N TRP A 56 -5.40 -2.89 9.22
CA TRP A 56 -6.20 -2.38 8.11
C TRP A 56 -6.60 -3.54 7.21
N ILE A 57 -7.89 -3.88 7.18
CA ILE A 57 -8.40 -5.08 6.51
C ILE A 57 -9.28 -4.71 5.34
N TYR A 58 -9.03 -5.32 4.18
CA TYR A 58 -9.92 -5.24 3.04
C TYR A 58 -11.06 -6.24 3.18
N ARG A 59 -12.23 -5.78 3.62
CA ARG A 59 -13.37 -6.65 3.94
C ARG A 59 -13.84 -7.59 2.82
N ARG A 60 -13.58 -7.24 1.54
CA ARG A 60 -13.98 -8.09 0.40
C ARG A 60 -13.16 -9.37 0.31
N THR A 61 -11.88 -9.32 0.66
CA THR A 61 -10.94 -10.44 0.47
C THR A 61 -10.34 -10.94 1.78
N GLY A 62 -10.47 -10.18 2.87
CA GLY A 62 -9.80 -10.43 4.14
C GLY A 62 -8.33 -10.02 4.17
N ALA A 63 -7.81 -9.39 3.12
CA ALA A 63 -6.40 -9.03 3.03
C ALA A 63 -6.01 -7.93 4.05
N ASN A 64 -4.84 -8.09 4.66
CA ASN A 64 -4.19 -7.07 5.48
C ASN A 64 -3.36 -6.12 4.60
N LEU A 65 -3.49 -4.81 4.82
CA LEU A 65 -2.78 -3.77 4.05
C LEU A 65 -1.25 -3.94 4.09
N VAL A 66 -0.67 -4.17 5.28
CA VAL A 66 0.79 -4.21 5.45
C VAL A 66 1.36 -5.45 4.80
N GLU A 67 0.80 -6.62 5.11
CA GLU A 67 1.20 -7.89 4.51
C GLU A 67 1.06 -7.88 2.98
N LEU A 68 0.00 -7.23 2.45
CA LEU A 68 -0.18 -7.07 1.01
C LEU A 68 0.95 -6.23 0.40
N LEU A 69 1.30 -5.09 1.02
CA LEU A 69 2.38 -4.24 0.53
C LEU A 69 3.74 -4.93 0.60
N GLU A 70 4.05 -5.61 1.70
CA GLU A 70 5.29 -6.39 1.85
C GLU A 70 5.41 -7.46 0.78
N LYS A 71 4.33 -8.22 0.56
CA LYS A 71 4.27 -9.24 -0.49
C LYS A 71 4.49 -8.63 -1.87
N GLU A 72 3.68 -7.66 -2.26
CA GLU A 72 3.71 -7.12 -3.62
C GLU A 72 5.03 -6.39 -3.92
N ILE A 73 5.53 -5.58 -2.98
CA ILE A 73 6.80 -4.87 -3.15
C ILE A 73 7.97 -5.87 -3.14
N GLY A 74 7.91 -6.89 -2.28
CA GLY A 74 8.95 -7.92 -2.24
C GLY A 74 9.02 -8.73 -3.54
N GLU A 75 7.87 -9.11 -4.11
CA GLU A 75 7.76 -9.76 -5.41
C GLU A 75 8.31 -8.88 -6.55
N LEU A 76 7.98 -7.58 -6.57
CA LEU A 76 8.48 -6.64 -7.58
C LEU A 76 9.99 -6.38 -7.47
N CYS A 77 10.51 -6.27 -6.24
CA CYS A 77 11.93 -5.99 -5.99
C CYS A 77 12.81 -7.24 -6.02
N GLY A 78 12.22 -8.44 -6.04
CA GLY A 78 12.94 -9.72 -5.99
C GLY A 78 13.66 -9.97 -4.66
N THR A 79 13.25 -9.27 -3.59
CA THR A 79 13.85 -9.39 -2.26
C THR A 79 12.76 -9.23 -1.20
N PRO A 80 12.79 -9.97 -0.08
CA PRO A 80 11.84 -9.76 1.00
C PRO A 80 11.84 -8.32 1.52
N VAL A 81 10.66 -7.82 1.88
CA VAL A 81 10.44 -6.49 2.46
C VAL A 81 9.69 -6.67 3.77
N GLU A 82 10.11 -5.94 4.80
CA GLU A 82 9.50 -5.88 6.13
C GLU A 82 9.23 -4.41 6.44
N LEU A 83 7.98 -4.08 6.78
CA LEU A 83 7.50 -2.72 7.06
C LEU A 83 7.27 -2.46 8.55
N SER A 84 7.55 -3.43 9.41
CA SER A 84 7.47 -3.35 10.89
C SER A 84 8.73 -2.82 11.54
#